data_AF-A0A1G1GEQ7-F1
#
_entry.id   AF-A0A1G1GEQ7-F1
#
_cell.length_a   1.000
_cell.length_b   1.000
_cell.length_c   1.000
_cell.angle_alpha   90.00
_cell.angle_beta   90.00
_cell.angle_gamma   90.00
#
_symmetry.space_group_name_H-M   'P 1'
#
loop_
_entity.id
_entity.type
_entity.pdbx_description
1 polymer ?
#
loop_
_entity_poly.entity_id
_entity_poly.type
_entity_poly.pdbx_seq_one_letter_code
_entity_poly.pdbx_strand_id
1 'polypeptide(L)'
;MSTPGNDRIRRFGSGRIVEHQLNAVVFLLLVITGLSQRFHDYALAQWIILKLGGVDTVRLIHRFTGIFFTVLCSVHILAASAGVLLRRFRPSMVITLNDFRDAIDNLKYYFGISNHPARCGRYDYKQKFEYWGVVVGGMLMIATGLILWFPVAASRYLPGEIIPAAKAAHTNEALLAFLVIVIWHVYNSIFSPEVFPLDTAIFTGSISRERMVHEHPLELAEMEGKPLAEILDHHQDSTYQIQSHE
;
A
#
# COMPACT_ATOMS: atom_id res chain seq x y z
N MET A 1 -33.87 -18.26 -3.58
CA MET A 1 -33.26 -18.45 -2.26
C MET A 1 -31.77 -18.70 -2.49
N SER A 2 -30.97 -17.63 -2.52
CA SER A 2 -29.52 -17.68 -2.68
C SER A 2 -28.91 -18.02 -1.32
N THR A 3 -28.00 -18.99 -1.30
CA THR A 3 -27.28 -19.41 -0.09
C THR A 3 -26.51 -18.23 0.51
N PRO A 4 -26.67 -17.94 1.83
CA PRO A 4 -25.86 -16.93 2.49
C PRO A 4 -24.42 -17.46 2.60
N GLY A 5 -23.46 -16.78 1.97
CA GLY A 5 -22.03 -17.02 2.22
C GLY A 5 -21.08 -17.05 1.02
N ASN A 6 -21.53 -16.93 -0.24
CA ASN A 6 -20.60 -17.15 -1.38
C ASN A 6 -20.61 -16.09 -2.51
N ASP A 7 -21.31 -14.97 -2.34
CA ASP A 7 -21.27 -13.88 -3.33
C ASP A 7 -19.94 -13.12 -3.18
N ARG A 8 -18.97 -13.47 -4.04
CA ARG A 8 -17.69 -12.78 -4.16
C ARG A 8 -17.82 -11.61 -5.13
N ILE A 9 -17.42 -10.43 -4.68
CA ILE A 9 -17.45 -9.20 -5.46
C ILE A 9 -16.05 -8.94 -6.03
N ARG A 10 -15.97 -8.70 -7.34
CA ARG A 10 -14.72 -8.32 -8.02
C ARG A 10 -14.36 -6.87 -7.69
N ARG A 11 -13.27 -6.65 -6.96
CA ARG A 11 -12.74 -5.30 -6.67
C ARG A 11 -11.58 -4.89 -7.56
N PHE A 12 -10.68 -5.83 -7.89
CA PHE A 12 -9.44 -5.52 -8.62
C PHE A 12 -9.32 -6.29 -9.94
N GLY A 13 -8.96 -5.57 -11.00
CA GLY A 13 -8.59 -6.16 -12.29
C GLY A 13 -7.20 -6.80 -12.23
N SER A 14 -6.93 -7.74 -13.14
CA SER A 14 -5.66 -8.47 -13.18
C SER A 14 -4.43 -7.56 -13.36
N GLY A 15 -4.57 -6.45 -14.09
CA GLY A 15 -3.48 -5.48 -14.26
C GLY A 15 -2.99 -4.90 -12.94
N ARG A 16 -3.92 -4.50 -12.03
CA ARG A 16 -3.57 -3.97 -10.70
C ARG A 16 -2.92 -5.01 -9.81
N ILE A 17 -3.36 -6.26 -9.92
CA ILE A 17 -2.78 -7.38 -9.18
C ILE A 17 -1.34 -7.61 -9.63
N VAL A 18 -1.10 -7.72 -10.94
CA VAL A 18 0.24 -7.90 -11.51
C VAL A 18 1.15 -6.74 -11.13
N GLU A 19 0.66 -5.51 -11.27
CA GLU A 19 1.41 -4.31 -10.88
C GLU A 19 1.83 -4.33 -9.41
N HIS A 20 0.91 -4.69 -8.51
CA HIS A 20 1.21 -4.86 -7.09
C HIS A 20 2.29 -5.93 -6.86
N GLN A 21 2.16 -7.12 -7.47
CA GLN A 21 3.13 -8.20 -7.28
C GLN A 21 4.52 -7.81 -7.80
N LEU A 22 4.59 -7.13 -8.96
CA LEU A 22 5.85 -6.62 -9.48
C LEU A 22 6.47 -5.59 -8.54
N ASN A 23 5.69 -4.61 -8.07
CA ASN A 23 6.17 -3.60 -7.13
C ASN A 23 6.66 -4.23 -5.81
N ALA A 24 5.94 -5.23 -5.28
CA ALA A 24 6.32 -5.91 -4.04
C ALA A 24 7.68 -6.64 -4.18
N VAL A 25 7.89 -7.38 -5.28
CA VAL A 25 9.17 -8.06 -5.55
C VAL A 25 10.32 -7.06 -5.72
N VAL A 26 10.08 -5.99 -6.48
CA VAL A 26 11.06 -4.94 -6.73
C VAL A 26 11.44 -4.21 -5.44
N PHE A 27 10.44 -3.85 -4.62
CA PHE A 27 10.65 -3.25 -3.31
C PHE A 27 11.48 -4.18 -2.41
N LEU A 28 11.14 -5.46 -2.35
CA LEU A 28 11.90 -6.43 -1.55
C LEU A 28 13.37 -6.51 -1.98
N LEU A 29 13.64 -6.57 -3.29
CA LEU A 29 15.01 -6.57 -3.81
C LEU A 29 15.77 -5.29 -3.47
N LEU A 30 15.13 -4.12 -3.60
CA LEU A 30 15.72 -2.83 -3.23
C LEU A 30 16.02 -2.74 -1.74
N VAL A 31 15.11 -3.19 -0.88
CA VAL A 31 15.29 -3.23 0.57
C VAL A 31 16.43 -4.16 0.95
N ILE A 32 16.46 -5.39 0.43
CA ILE A 32 17.51 -6.37 0.73
C ILE A 32 18.88 -5.82 0.31
N THR A 33 19.00 -5.33 -0.91
CA THR A 33 20.28 -4.81 -1.42
C THR A 33 20.69 -3.48 -0.78
N GLY A 34 19.73 -2.59 -0.49
CA GLY A 34 19.98 -1.27 0.08
C GLY A 34 20.28 -1.31 1.57
N LEU A 35 19.47 -2.01 2.36
CA LEU A 35 19.70 -2.14 3.81
C LEU A 35 20.97 -2.93 4.13
N SER A 36 21.33 -3.92 3.31
CA SER A 36 22.61 -4.62 3.48
C SER A 36 23.81 -3.69 3.28
N GLN A 37 23.73 -2.74 2.33
CA GLN A 37 24.78 -1.73 2.15
C GLN A 37 24.80 -0.71 3.30
N ARG A 38 23.64 -0.30 3.82
CA ARG A 38 23.55 0.60 4.98
C ARG A 38 24.16 -0.04 6.23
N PHE A 39 23.74 -1.25 6.55
CA PHE A 39 24.09 -1.96 7.79
C PHE A 39 25.21 -2.97 7.57
N HIS A 40 26.18 -2.65 6.73
CA HIS A 40 27.29 -3.52 6.32
C HIS A 40 28.12 -4.10 7.49
N ASP A 41 28.07 -3.49 8.68
CA ASP A 41 28.76 -3.98 9.89
C ASP A 41 28.02 -5.15 10.58
N TYR A 42 26.76 -5.40 10.22
CA TYR A 42 25.96 -6.48 10.81
C TYR A 42 26.20 -7.80 10.07
N ALA A 43 26.32 -8.90 10.83
CA ALA A 43 26.60 -10.23 10.28
C ALA A 43 25.61 -10.68 9.18
N LEU A 44 24.32 -10.37 9.34
CA LEU A 44 23.31 -10.69 8.34
C LEU A 44 23.53 -9.92 7.02
N ALA A 45 23.86 -8.64 7.11
CA ALA A 45 24.15 -7.83 5.93
C ALA A 45 25.39 -8.32 5.18
N GLN A 46 26.46 -8.66 5.93
CA GLN A 46 27.67 -9.26 5.35
C GLN A 46 27.36 -10.59 4.68
N TRP A 47 26.55 -11.45 5.31
CA TRP A 47 26.13 -12.71 4.73
C TRP A 47 25.37 -12.51 3.41
N ILE A 48 24.41 -11.57 3.36
CA ILE A 48 23.68 -11.22 2.13
C ILE A 48 24.65 -10.73 1.06
N ILE A 49 25.56 -9.80 1.41
CA ILE A 49 26.53 -9.24 0.46
C ILE A 49 27.41 -10.33 -0.13
N LEU A 50 27.96 -11.22 0.69
CA LEU A 50 28.82 -12.30 0.22
C LEU A 50 28.05 -13.33 -0.62
N LYS A 51 26.82 -13.68 -0.23
CA LYS A 51 25.98 -14.62 -0.99
C LYS A 51 25.54 -14.09 -2.34
N LEU A 52 25.36 -12.78 -2.47
CA LEU A 52 25.07 -12.13 -3.74
C LEU A 52 26.31 -11.86 -4.60
N GLY A 53 27.50 -12.32 -4.19
CA GLY A 53 28.72 -12.19 -4.99
C GLY A 53 29.51 -10.90 -4.72
N GLY A 54 29.39 -10.32 -3.53
CA GLY A 54 30.16 -9.17 -3.08
C GLY A 54 29.47 -7.82 -3.25
N VAL A 55 30.08 -6.78 -2.68
CA VAL A 55 29.47 -5.44 -2.59
C VAL A 55 29.22 -4.80 -3.95
N ASP A 56 30.09 -5.05 -4.94
CA ASP A 56 29.94 -4.49 -6.28
C ASP A 56 28.74 -5.10 -7.01
N THR A 57 28.52 -6.42 -6.86
CA THR A 57 27.34 -7.10 -7.39
C THR A 57 26.07 -6.60 -6.73
N VAL A 58 26.05 -6.44 -5.40
CA VAL A 58 24.91 -5.87 -4.67
C VAL A 58 24.58 -4.45 -5.14
N ARG A 59 25.59 -3.60 -5.32
CA ARG A 59 25.42 -2.24 -5.86
C ARG A 59 24.84 -2.26 -7.27
N LEU A 60 25.30 -3.18 -8.11
CA LEU A 60 24.82 -3.33 -9.47
C LEU A 60 23.34 -3.75 -9.49
N ILE A 61 22.98 -4.77 -8.72
CA ILE A 61 21.59 -5.25 -8.58
C ILE A 61 20.70 -4.13 -8.06
N HIS A 62 21.14 -3.39 -7.04
CA HIS A 62 20.36 -2.28 -6.48
C HIS A 62 20.06 -1.21 -7.53
N ARG A 63 21.06 -0.80 -8.31
CA ARG A 63 20.92 0.22 -9.35
C ARG A 63 19.98 -0.20 -10.47
N PHE A 64 20.13 -1.42 -11.00
CA PHE A 64 19.24 -1.90 -12.07
C PHE A 64 17.82 -2.14 -11.59
N THR A 65 17.65 -2.68 -10.38
CA THR A 65 16.33 -2.78 -9.73
C THR A 65 15.73 -1.38 -9.54
N GLY A 66 16.54 -0.37 -9.21
CA GLY A 66 16.13 1.03 -9.09
C GLY A 66 15.65 1.65 -10.41
N ILE A 67 16.29 1.33 -11.54
CA ILE A 67 15.79 1.73 -12.87
C ILE A 67 14.41 1.10 -13.10
N PHE A 68 14.28 -0.20 -12.84
CA PHE A 68 13.03 -0.91 -13.06
C PHE A 68 11.90 -0.36 -12.17
N PHE A 69 12.20 -0.07 -10.90
CA PHE A 69 11.29 0.64 -10.00
C PHE A 69 10.88 2.02 -10.55
N THR A 70 11.85 2.78 -11.08
CA THR A 70 11.58 4.09 -11.70
C THR A 70 10.59 3.96 -12.87
N VAL A 71 10.76 2.94 -13.71
CA VAL A 71 9.85 2.66 -14.83
C VAL A 71 8.47 2.28 -14.31
N LEU A 72 8.36 1.34 -13.36
CA LEU A 72 7.07 0.94 -12.78
C LEU A 72 6.32 2.11 -12.15
N CYS A 73 7.01 2.92 -11.34
CA CYS A 73 6.46 4.11 -10.70
C CYS A 73 5.99 5.14 -11.74
N SER A 74 6.80 5.39 -12.77
CA SER A 74 6.45 6.32 -13.86
C SER A 74 5.23 5.85 -14.64
N VAL A 75 5.18 4.57 -15.02
CA VAL A 75 4.05 3.98 -15.74
C VAL A 75 2.77 4.06 -14.89
N HIS A 76 2.85 3.71 -13.61
CA HIS A 76 1.72 3.81 -12.68
C HIS A 76 1.18 5.24 -12.59
N ILE A 77 2.04 6.22 -12.31
CA ILE A 77 1.64 7.63 -12.19
C ILE A 77 1.03 8.14 -13.49
N LEU A 78 1.69 7.88 -14.63
CA LEU A 78 1.19 8.32 -15.94
C LEU A 78 -0.16 7.67 -16.28
N ALA A 79 -0.32 6.36 -16.04
CA ALA A 79 -1.57 5.66 -16.30
C ALA A 79 -2.69 6.14 -15.38
N ALA A 80 -2.40 6.38 -14.10
CA ALA A 80 -3.36 6.92 -13.14
C ALA A 80 -3.79 8.34 -13.51
N SER A 81 -2.83 9.23 -13.80
CA SER A 81 -3.10 10.62 -14.19
C SER A 81 -3.85 10.70 -15.51
N ALA A 82 -3.44 9.96 -16.54
CA ALA A 82 -4.14 9.91 -17.82
C ALA A 82 -5.56 9.33 -17.67
N GLY A 83 -5.71 8.26 -16.88
CA GLY A 83 -7.01 7.66 -16.61
C GLY A 83 -7.99 8.61 -15.92
N VAL A 84 -7.52 9.41 -14.95
CA VAL A 84 -8.33 10.45 -14.30
C VAL A 84 -8.65 11.60 -15.26
N LEU A 85 -7.64 12.11 -16.00
CA LEU A 85 -7.81 13.23 -16.94
C LEU A 85 -8.78 12.89 -18.07
N LEU A 86 -8.70 11.66 -18.60
CA LEU A 86 -9.59 11.14 -19.64
C LEU A 86 -10.93 10.63 -19.08
N ARG A 87 -11.22 10.85 -17.79
CA ARG A 87 -12.44 10.42 -17.08
C ARG A 87 -12.71 8.90 -17.19
N ARG A 88 -11.68 8.10 -17.40
CA ARG A 88 -11.75 6.63 -17.41
C ARG A 88 -11.67 6.06 -16.00
N PHE A 89 -10.97 6.74 -15.09
CA PHE A 89 -10.85 6.36 -13.69
C PHE A 89 -11.45 7.42 -12.78
N ARG A 90 -12.12 6.97 -11.72
CA ARG A 90 -12.53 7.85 -10.63
C ARG A 90 -11.31 8.16 -9.76
N PRO A 91 -11.17 9.40 -9.26
CA PRO A 91 -10.04 9.82 -8.42
C PRO A 91 -10.18 9.28 -6.97
N SER A 92 -10.42 7.98 -6.81
CA SER A 92 -10.75 7.36 -5.51
C SER A 92 -9.60 7.35 -4.51
N MET A 93 -8.36 7.59 -4.96
CA MET A 93 -7.17 7.68 -4.09
C MET A 93 -6.91 9.10 -3.58
N VAL A 94 -7.70 10.10 -3.98
CA VAL A 94 -7.54 11.47 -3.48
C VAL A 94 -7.91 11.50 -1.99
N ILE A 95 -7.03 12.09 -1.19
CA ILE A 95 -7.27 12.35 0.23
C ILE A 95 -8.24 13.53 0.33
N THR A 96 -9.30 13.34 1.10
CA THR A 96 -10.38 14.29 1.33
C THR A 96 -10.52 14.56 2.82
N LEU A 97 -11.28 15.60 3.19
CA LEU A 97 -11.61 15.87 4.60
C LEU A 97 -12.39 14.74 5.27
N ASN A 98 -13.09 13.91 4.49
CA ASN A 98 -13.80 12.76 5.04
C ASN A 98 -12.84 11.69 5.56
N ASP A 99 -11.66 11.52 4.94
CA ASP A 99 -10.67 10.55 5.41
C ASP A 99 -10.17 10.87 6.84
N PHE A 100 -10.08 12.16 7.19
CA PHE A 100 -9.75 12.59 8.55
C PHE A 100 -10.91 12.38 9.53
N ARG A 101 -12.16 12.56 9.07
CA ARG A 101 -13.35 12.25 9.88
C ARG A 101 -13.44 10.75 10.16
N ASP A 102 -13.21 9.92 9.15
CA ASP A 102 -13.18 8.46 9.26
C ASP A 102 -12.10 8.00 10.24
N ALA A 103 -10.92 8.63 10.22
CA ALA A 103 -9.87 8.35 11.20
C ALA A 103 -10.29 8.69 12.64
N ILE A 104 -10.97 9.83 12.85
CA ILE A 104 -11.49 10.24 14.16
C ILE A 104 -12.59 9.28 14.63
N ASP A 105 -13.49 8.86 13.73
CA ASP A 105 -14.59 7.97 14.08
C ASP A 105 -14.09 6.55 14.40
N ASN A 106 -13.08 6.06 13.68
CA ASN A 106 -12.38 4.83 14.07
C ASN A 106 -11.69 4.96 15.43
N LEU A 107 -11.09 6.12 15.74
CA LEU A 107 -10.48 6.34 17.04
C LEU A 107 -11.53 6.29 18.17
N LYS A 108 -12.69 6.93 17.98
CA LYS A 108 -13.82 6.83 18.91
C LYS A 108 -14.29 5.39 19.07
N TYR A 109 -14.36 4.64 17.98
CA TYR A 109 -14.74 3.22 18.01
C TYR A 109 -13.74 2.39 18.82
N TYR A 110 -12.43 2.57 18.60
CA TYR A 110 -11.40 1.87 19.36
C TYR A 110 -11.39 2.24 20.85
N PHE A 111 -11.78 3.47 21.20
CA PHE A 111 -11.98 3.88 22.60
C PHE A 111 -13.36 3.51 23.18
N GLY A 112 -14.21 2.79 22.42
CA GLY A 112 -15.54 2.38 22.86
C GLY A 112 -16.56 3.52 22.98
N ILE A 113 -16.28 4.69 22.42
CA ILE A 113 -17.18 5.85 22.39
C ILE A 113 -18.23 5.70 21.28
N SER A 114 -17.87 5.04 20.18
CA SER A 114 -18.76 4.70 19.07
C SER A 114 -19.05 3.21 19.07
N ASN A 115 -20.27 2.82 18.70
CA ASN A 115 -20.68 1.40 18.57
C ASN A 115 -20.34 0.80 17.20
N HIS A 116 -19.83 1.60 16.26
CA HIS A 116 -19.47 1.12 14.93
C HIS A 116 -18.17 1.78 14.42
N PRO A 117 -17.41 1.09 13.56
CA PRO A 117 -16.29 1.68 12.85
C PRO A 117 -16.74 2.71 11.81
N ALA A 118 -15.80 3.48 11.27
CA ALA A 118 -16.03 4.43 10.20
C ALA A 118 -16.51 3.73 8.93
N ARG A 119 -17.51 4.31 8.27
CA ARG A 119 -18.14 3.76 7.07
C ARG A 119 -17.33 4.18 5.85
N CYS A 120 -16.33 3.37 5.51
CA CYS A 120 -15.38 3.73 4.47
C CYS A 120 -15.92 3.50 3.05
N GLY A 121 -15.37 4.27 2.11
CA GLY A 121 -15.58 4.13 0.67
C GLY A 121 -14.76 3.00 0.06
N ARG A 122 -14.50 3.10 -1.26
CA ARG A 122 -13.67 2.13 -1.99
C ARG A 122 -12.26 1.94 -1.41
N TYR A 123 -11.70 2.98 -0.82
CA TYR A 123 -10.46 2.88 -0.06
C TYR A 123 -10.66 3.58 1.27
N ASP A 124 -10.21 2.94 2.35
CA ASP A 124 -10.20 3.56 3.66
C ASP A 124 -9.05 4.59 3.78
N TYR A 125 -9.06 5.39 4.84
CA TYR A 125 -8.02 6.41 5.04
C TYR A 125 -6.62 5.80 5.24
N LYS A 126 -6.52 4.58 5.81
CA LYS A 126 -5.24 3.89 6.04
C LYS A 126 -4.61 3.52 4.70
N GLN A 127 -5.39 2.92 3.80
CA GLN A 127 -5.02 2.52 2.45
C GLN A 127 -4.61 3.73 1.60
N LYS A 128 -5.35 4.84 1.68
CA LYS A 128 -4.99 6.07 0.96
C LYS A 128 -3.71 6.70 1.50
N PHE A 129 -3.56 6.77 2.82
CA PHE A 129 -2.36 7.32 3.44
C PHE A 129 -1.12 6.49 3.06
N GLU A 130 -1.24 5.17 3.14
CA GLU A 130 -0.17 4.26 2.77
C GLU A 130 0.20 4.39 1.29
N TYR A 131 -0.80 4.44 0.40
CA TYR A 131 -0.58 4.67 -1.03
C TYR A 131 0.20 5.96 -1.30
N TRP A 132 -0.22 7.08 -0.70
CA TRP A 132 0.48 8.36 -0.90
C TRP A 132 1.86 8.36 -0.26
N GLY A 133 2.03 7.72 0.89
CA GLY A 133 3.34 7.50 1.51
C GLY A 133 4.28 6.76 0.56
N VAL A 134 3.83 5.66 -0.04
CA VAL A 134 4.63 4.89 -1.01
C VAL A 134 4.90 5.67 -2.30
N VAL A 135 3.92 6.42 -2.82
CA VAL A 135 4.10 7.23 -4.04
C VAL A 135 5.11 8.36 -3.81
N VAL A 136 4.95 9.14 -2.75
CA VAL A 136 5.83 10.27 -2.42
C VAL A 136 7.21 9.78 -1.99
N GLY A 137 7.26 8.77 -1.11
CA GLY A 137 8.52 8.12 -0.71
C GLY A 137 9.24 7.51 -1.91
N GLY A 138 8.50 6.85 -2.82
CA GLY A 138 9.03 6.32 -4.07
C GLY A 138 9.67 7.39 -4.96
N MET A 139 9.00 8.53 -5.15
CA MET A 139 9.56 9.68 -5.89
C MET A 139 10.83 10.23 -5.22
N LEU A 140 10.83 10.34 -3.88
CA LEU A 140 12.01 10.77 -3.12
C LEU A 140 13.18 9.78 -3.27
N MET A 141 12.90 8.48 -3.22
CA MET A 141 13.89 7.41 -3.42
C MET A 141 14.50 7.45 -4.82
N ILE A 142 13.67 7.66 -5.86
CA ILE A 142 14.16 7.80 -7.25
C ILE A 142 15.05 9.05 -7.36
N ALA A 143 14.58 10.21 -6.90
CA ALA A 143 15.32 11.47 -7.02
C ALA A 143 16.67 11.40 -6.29
N THR A 144 16.66 10.95 -5.04
CA THR A 144 17.89 10.82 -4.23
C THR A 144 18.81 9.71 -4.77
N GLY A 145 18.26 8.61 -5.27
CA GLY A 145 19.03 7.54 -5.92
C GLY A 145 19.76 8.00 -7.18
N LEU A 146 19.11 8.82 -8.01
CA LEU A 146 19.72 9.43 -9.20
C LEU A 146 20.86 10.41 -8.83
N ILE A 147 20.67 11.22 -7.79
CA ILE A 147 21.74 12.11 -7.27
C ILE A 147 22.95 11.28 -6.82
N LEU A 148 22.73 10.18 -6.11
CA LEU A 148 23.80 9.30 -5.62
C LEU A 148 24.47 8.49 -6.73
N TRP A 149 23.75 8.19 -7.81
CA TRP A 149 24.32 7.49 -8.97
C TRP A 149 25.14 8.44 -9.85
N PHE A 150 24.68 9.68 -10.04
CA PHE A 150 25.33 10.68 -10.89
C PHE A 150 25.78 11.93 -10.10
N PRO A 151 26.62 11.78 -9.06
CA PRO A 151 26.95 12.89 -8.16
C PRO A 151 27.68 14.05 -8.87
N VAL A 152 28.54 13.74 -9.85
CA VAL A 152 29.24 14.74 -10.66
C VAL A 152 28.28 15.51 -11.57
N ALA A 153 27.22 14.88 -12.06
CA ALA A 153 26.21 15.57 -12.86
C ALA A 153 25.33 16.46 -11.96
N ALA A 154 24.96 15.96 -10.77
CA ALA A 154 24.18 16.72 -9.80
C ALA A 154 24.92 17.98 -9.32
N SER A 155 26.21 17.87 -8.98
CA SER A 155 27.01 19.00 -8.46
C SER A 155 27.35 20.08 -9.51
N ARG A 156 27.10 19.82 -10.79
CA ARG A 156 27.19 20.86 -11.84
C ARG A 156 26.04 21.87 -11.77
N TYR A 157 24.89 21.45 -11.26
CA TYR A 157 23.67 22.27 -11.24
C TYR A 157 23.21 22.64 -9.83
N LEU A 158 23.65 21.89 -8.81
CA LEU A 158 23.25 22.04 -7.42
C LEU A 158 24.46 22.16 -6.49
N PRO A 159 24.31 22.77 -5.30
CA PRO A 159 25.36 22.83 -4.29
C PRO A 159 25.86 21.43 -3.89
N GLY A 160 27.15 21.29 -3.57
CA GLY A 160 27.78 20.00 -3.26
C GLY A 160 27.15 19.28 -2.05
N GLU A 161 26.54 20.04 -1.15
CA GLU A 161 25.79 19.58 0.02
C GLU A 161 24.60 18.70 -0.35
N ILE A 162 24.11 18.77 -1.60
CA ILE A 162 23.01 17.91 -2.05
C ILE A 162 23.37 16.43 -2.03
N ILE A 163 24.65 16.07 -2.22
CA ILE A 163 25.10 14.67 -2.25
C ILE A 163 24.99 14.02 -0.86
N PRO A 164 25.59 14.58 0.21
CA PRO A 164 25.41 14.02 1.56
C PRO A 164 23.96 14.14 2.04
N ALA A 165 23.23 15.19 1.67
CA ALA A 165 21.80 15.30 1.98
C ALA A 165 20.99 14.19 1.32
N ALA A 166 21.21 13.92 0.03
CA ALA A 166 20.59 12.82 -0.68
C ALA A 166 20.96 11.47 -0.07
N LYS A 167 22.22 11.27 0.35
CA LYS A 167 22.65 10.04 1.03
C LYS A 167 21.88 9.82 2.33
N ALA A 168 21.77 10.85 3.16
CA ALA A 168 21.02 10.79 4.42
C ALA A 168 19.54 10.53 4.18
N ALA A 169 18.92 11.29 3.26
CA ALA A 169 17.51 11.16 2.91
C ALA A 169 17.20 9.77 2.33
N HIS A 170 17.93 9.31 1.30
CA HIS A 170 17.73 8.01 0.66
C HIS A 170 17.82 6.86 1.65
N THR A 171 18.83 6.92 2.52
CA THR A 171 19.10 5.84 3.48
C THR A 171 18.03 5.80 4.58
N ASN A 172 17.65 6.96 5.13
CA ASN A 172 16.63 7.05 6.18
C ASN A 172 15.22 6.77 5.66
N GLU A 173 14.89 7.27 4.47
CA GLU A 173 13.62 6.98 3.81
C GLU A 173 13.48 5.49 3.50
N ALA A 174 14.55 4.83 3.01
CA ALA A 174 14.52 3.39 2.78
C ALA A 174 14.19 2.59 4.06
N LEU A 175 14.73 3.01 5.20
CA LEU A 175 14.42 2.37 6.49
C LEU A 175 13.01 2.68 6.95
N LEU A 176 12.55 3.93 6.81
CA LEU A 176 11.18 4.32 7.14
C LEU A 176 10.17 3.53 6.30
N ALA A 177 10.37 3.48 4.97
CA ALA A 177 9.53 2.73 4.05
C ALA A 177 9.53 1.23 4.38
N PHE A 178 10.68 0.64 4.68
CA PHE A 178 10.76 -0.76 5.14
C PHE A 178 9.92 -0.99 6.41
N LEU A 179 10.08 -0.14 7.42
CA LEU A 179 9.35 -0.27 8.68
C LEU A 179 7.85 -0.07 8.51
N VAL A 180 7.43 0.94 7.73
CA VAL A 180 6.00 1.16 7.42
C VAL A 180 5.42 -0.05 6.69
N ILE A 181 6.10 -0.58 5.68
CA ILE A 181 5.59 -1.75 4.95
C ILE A 181 5.52 -2.99 5.86
N VAL A 182 6.56 -3.27 6.66
CA VAL A 182 6.56 -4.49 7.50
C VAL A 182 5.61 -4.37 8.69
N ILE A 183 5.57 -3.22 9.36
CA ILE A 183 4.78 -3.06 10.60
C ILE A 183 3.34 -2.69 10.28
N TRP A 184 3.10 -1.82 9.30
CA TRP A 184 1.76 -1.33 9.00
C TRP A 184 1.10 -2.12 7.87
N HIS A 185 1.70 -2.15 6.69
CA HIS A 185 1.07 -2.78 5.52
C HIS A 185 0.88 -4.29 5.71
N VAL A 186 1.95 -5.01 6.05
CA VAL A 186 1.91 -6.46 6.25
C VAL A 186 1.03 -6.84 7.42
N TYR A 187 1.05 -6.08 8.52
CA TYR A 187 0.13 -6.31 9.63
C TYR A 187 -1.33 -6.19 9.20
N ASN A 188 -1.72 -5.08 8.58
CA ASN A 188 -3.11 -4.89 8.13
C ASN A 188 -3.53 -5.90 7.05
N SER A 189 -2.59 -6.47 6.31
CA SER A 189 -2.90 -7.40 5.20
C SER A 189 -2.85 -8.88 5.59
N ILE A 190 -2.22 -9.23 6.71
CA ILE A 190 -1.99 -10.62 7.13
C ILE A 190 -2.48 -10.89 8.55
N PHE A 191 -2.17 -9.97 9.47
CA PHE A 191 -2.27 -10.22 10.91
C PHE A 191 -3.45 -9.51 11.57
N SER A 192 -4.15 -8.62 10.87
CA SER A 192 -5.33 -7.98 11.45
C SER A 192 -6.47 -9.01 11.62
N PRO A 193 -7.24 -8.95 12.72
CA PRO A 193 -8.28 -9.94 13.00
C PRO A 193 -9.33 -10.07 11.89
N GLU A 194 -9.55 -8.99 11.13
CA GLU A 194 -10.56 -8.91 10.07
C GLU A 194 -10.21 -9.71 8.82
N VAL A 195 -8.91 -9.91 8.55
CA VAL A 195 -8.43 -10.60 7.34
C VAL A 195 -7.53 -11.80 7.64
N PHE A 196 -7.29 -12.12 8.91
CA PHE A 196 -6.43 -13.25 9.29
C PHE A 196 -6.90 -14.57 8.65
N PRO A 197 -6.00 -15.37 8.06
CA PRO A 197 -4.54 -15.24 8.06
C PRO A 197 -3.96 -14.40 6.91
N LEU A 198 -4.78 -13.95 5.95
CA LEU A 198 -4.32 -13.22 4.76
C LEU A 198 -5.49 -12.57 4.02
N ASP A 199 -5.34 -11.29 3.67
CA ASP A 199 -6.23 -10.67 2.68
C ASP A 199 -5.95 -11.20 1.27
N THR A 200 -6.85 -12.05 0.78
CA THR A 200 -6.77 -12.65 -0.56
C THR A 200 -7.19 -11.71 -1.69
N ALA A 201 -7.69 -10.50 -1.39
CA ALA A 201 -8.22 -9.58 -2.40
C ALA A 201 -7.16 -9.16 -3.43
N ILE A 202 -5.90 -8.97 -3.01
CA ILE A 202 -4.81 -8.58 -3.92
C ILE A 202 -4.28 -9.72 -4.78
N PHE A 203 -4.63 -10.97 -4.48
CA PHE A 203 -4.24 -12.15 -5.25
C PHE A 203 -5.37 -12.62 -6.18
N THR A 204 -6.61 -12.64 -5.67
CA THR A 204 -7.79 -13.13 -6.42
C THR A 204 -8.54 -12.03 -7.15
N GLY A 205 -8.38 -10.77 -6.72
CA GLY A 205 -9.15 -9.62 -7.18
C GLY A 205 -10.56 -9.55 -6.63
N SER A 206 -10.94 -10.41 -5.68
CA SER A 206 -12.30 -10.54 -5.16
C SER A 206 -12.36 -10.63 -3.64
N ILE A 207 -13.46 -10.15 -3.08
CA ILE A 207 -13.76 -10.09 -1.64
C ILE A 207 -15.16 -10.67 -1.39
N SER A 208 -15.45 -11.20 -0.20
CA SER A 208 -16.83 -11.59 0.12
C SER A 208 -17.71 -10.36 0.31
N ARG A 209 -19.00 -10.48 -0.02
CA ARG A 209 -19.99 -9.42 0.22
C ARG A 209 -20.06 -9.02 1.69
N GLU A 210 -19.98 -9.98 2.61
CA GLU A 210 -19.97 -9.73 4.06
C GLU A 210 -18.83 -8.80 4.47
N ARG A 211 -17.59 -9.09 4.01
CA ARG A 211 -16.44 -8.24 4.29
C ARG A 211 -16.59 -6.85 3.66
N MET A 212 -17.25 -6.74 2.49
CA MET A 212 -17.59 -5.44 1.90
C MET A 212 -18.57 -4.62 2.75
N VAL A 213 -19.54 -5.26 3.42
CA VAL A 213 -20.44 -4.54 4.34
C VAL A 213 -19.65 -3.98 5.52
N HIS A 214 -18.69 -4.74 6.05
CA HIS A 214 -17.91 -4.33 7.22
C HIS A 214 -16.83 -3.29 6.88
N GLU A 215 -16.03 -3.53 5.84
CA GLU A 215 -14.86 -2.71 5.50
C GLU A 215 -15.19 -1.55 4.55
N HIS A 216 -16.13 -1.74 3.62
CA HIS A 216 -16.36 -0.83 2.50
C HIS A 216 -17.86 -0.62 2.18
N PRO A 217 -18.72 -0.32 3.18
CA PRO A 217 -20.17 -0.31 2.99
C PRO A 217 -20.65 0.74 1.98
N LEU A 218 -19.95 1.87 1.86
CA LEU A 218 -20.30 2.90 0.88
C LEU A 218 -20.01 2.45 -0.55
N GLU A 219 -18.94 1.69 -0.78
CA GLU A 219 -18.65 1.11 -2.10
C GLU A 219 -19.70 0.05 -2.45
N LEU A 220 -20.08 -0.79 -1.49
CA LEU A 220 -21.10 -1.81 -1.71
C LEU A 220 -22.47 -1.21 -2.05
N ALA A 221 -22.90 -0.20 -1.29
CA ALA A 221 -24.14 0.53 -1.55
C ALA A 221 -24.18 1.11 -2.97
N GLU A 222 -23.07 1.70 -3.42
CA GLU A 222 -22.96 2.22 -4.78
C GLU A 222 -23.00 1.10 -5.84
N MET A 223 -22.30 -0.01 -5.62
CA MET A 223 -22.30 -1.15 -6.55
C MET A 223 -23.67 -1.80 -6.70
N GLU A 224 -24.44 -1.89 -5.60
CA GLU A 224 -25.77 -2.49 -5.60
C GLU A 224 -26.89 -1.49 -5.95
N GLY A 225 -26.58 -0.19 -6.03
CA GLY A 225 -27.57 0.85 -6.26
C GLY A 225 -28.58 0.99 -5.11
N LYS A 226 -28.18 0.60 -3.89
CA LYS A 226 -29.04 0.56 -2.71
C LYS A 226 -28.69 1.66 -1.71
N PRO A 227 -29.67 2.17 -0.93
CA PRO A 227 -29.37 3.06 0.18
C PRO A 227 -28.47 2.37 1.22
N LEU A 228 -27.56 3.13 1.81
CA LEU A 228 -26.64 2.62 2.84
C LEU A 228 -27.36 1.98 4.03
N ALA A 229 -28.51 2.53 4.44
CA ALA A 229 -29.31 1.98 5.53
C ALA A 229 -29.74 0.53 5.22
N GLU A 230 -30.20 0.25 4.00
CA GLU A 230 -30.61 -1.10 3.59
C GLU A 230 -29.44 -2.10 3.62
N ILE A 231 -28.23 -1.67 3.24
CA ILE A 231 -27.03 -2.51 3.29
C ILE A 231 -26.69 -2.90 4.74
N LEU A 232 -26.87 -1.99 5.69
CA LEU A 232 -26.51 -2.18 7.09
C LEU A 232 -27.60 -2.96 7.87
N ASP A 233 -28.87 -2.69 7.60
CA ASP A 233 -30.00 -3.35 8.28
C ASP A 233 -30.06 -4.85 7.95
N HIS A 234 -29.86 -5.21 6.67
CA HIS A 234 -29.79 -6.62 6.26
C HIS A 234 -28.67 -7.42 6.93
N HIS A 235 -27.59 -6.76 7.35
CA HIS A 235 -26.51 -7.39 8.08
C HIS A 235 -26.85 -7.58 9.56
N GLN A 236 -27.50 -6.59 10.20
CA GLN A 236 -27.91 -6.70 11.60
C GLN A 236 -28.92 -7.84 11.81
N ASP A 237 -29.89 -8.00 10.92
CA ASP A 237 -30.86 -9.11 10.97
C ASP A 237 -30.19 -10.49 10.83
N SER A 238 -29.16 -10.58 9.97
CA SER A 238 -28.42 -11.84 9.73
C SER A 238 -27.55 -12.22 10.94
N THR A 239 -26.93 -11.25 11.62
CA THR A 239 -26.14 -11.50 12.84
C THR A 239 -27.03 -11.87 14.03
N TYR A 240 -28.20 -11.25 14.16
CA TYR A 240 -29.14 -11.52 15.25
C TYR A 240 -29.74 -12.94 15.19
N GLN A 241 -30.05 -13.44 13.98
CA GLN A 241 -30.54 -14.80 13.79
C GLN A 241 -29.51 -15.86 14.18
N ILE A 242 -28.22 -15.62 13.94
CA ILE A 242 -27.14 -16.55 14.29
C ILE A 242 -26.95 -16.61 15.81
N GLN A 243 -27.00 -15.49 16.51
CA GLN A 243 -26.88 -15.44 17.98
C GLN A 243 -28.12 -15.96 18.73
N SER A 244 -29.31 -15.95 18.12
CA SER A 244 -30.53 -16.49 18.75
C SER A 244 -30.67 -18.01 18.67
N HIS A 245 -29.75 -18.69 17.98
CA HIS A 245 -29.73 -20.14 17.78
C HIS A 245 -28.53 -20.84 18.45
N GLU A 246 -27.73 -20.11 19.23
CA GLU A 246 -26.76 -20.65 20.21
C GLU A 246 -27.33 -20.57 21.63
#